data_AF-A0A9X9BTL9-F1
#
_entry.id   AF-A0A9X9BTL9-F1
#
_cell.length_a   1.000
_cell.length_b   1.000
_cell.length_c   1.000
_cell.angle_alpha   90.00
_cell.angle_beta   90.00
_cell.angle_gamma   90.00
#
_symmetry.space_group_name_H-M   'P 1'
#
loop_
_entity.id
_entity.type
_entity.pdbx_description
1 polymer ?
#
loop_
_entity_poly.entity_id
_entity_poly.type
_entity_poly.pdbx_seq_one_letter_code
_entity_poly.pdbx_strand_id
1 'polypeptide(L)' 'MRQPEAWPRQYARQITAMRTREERIAALAEVPEHLRELVRTHVEIAWNHPRGNTYGPQTD' A
#
# COMPACT_ATOMS: atom_id res chain seq x y z
N MET A 1 -8.13 24.10 -9.02
CA MET A 1 -6.80 23.68 -8.54
C MET A 1 -6.86 22.18 -8.31
N ARG A 2 -6.11 21.38 -9.07
CA ARG A 2 -6.00 19.92 -8.87
C ARG A 2 -4.92 19.73 -7.81
N GLN A 3 -5.29 19.31 -6.60
CA GLN A 3 -4.34 19.08 -5.53
C GLN A 3 -3.29 18.05 -6.01
N PRO A 4 -1.99 18.26 -5.76
CA PRO A 4 -0.98 17.24 -5.96
C PRO A 4 -1.06 16.24 -4.80
N GLU A 5 -2.21 15.60 -4.59
CA GLU A 5 -2.36 14.54 -3.61
C GLU A 5 -1.44 13.40 -4.03
N ALA A 6 -0.46 13.10 -3.19
CA ALA A 6 0.42 11.95 -3.37
C ALA A 6 -0.46 10.73 -3.68
N TRP A 7 -0.09 10.00 -4.73
CA TRP A 7 -0.97 8.98 -5.28
C TRP A 7 -1.19 7.91 -4.19
N PRO A 8 -2.38 7.32 -4.04
CA PRO A 8 -2.66 6.31 -3.01
C PRO A 8 -1.61 5.19 -2.96
N ARG A 9 -1.04 4.84 -4.12
CA ARG A 9 0.06 3.89 -4.27
C ARG A 9 1.38 4.32 -3.61
N GLN A 10 1.69 5.62 -3.58
CA GLN A 10 2.86 6.17 -2.89
C GLN A 10 2.72 6.03 -1.37
N TYR A 11 1.56 6.40 -0.81
CA TYR A 11 1.26 6.19 0.60
C TYR A 11 1.38 4.71 0.98
N ALA A 12 0.77 3.83 0.19
CA ALA A 12 0.84 2.39 0.43
C ALA A 12 2.28 1.85 0.39
N ARG A 13 3.11 2.33 -0.55
CA ARG A 13 4.53 1.94 -0.63
C ARG A 13 5.33 2.42 0.60
N GLN A 14 5.07 3.63 1.08
CA GLN A 14 5.72 4.15 2.28
C GLN A 14 5.32 3.36 3.52
N ILE A 15 4.02 3.10 3.70
CA ILE A 15 3.47 2.34 4.84
C ILE A 15 4.01 0.90 4.84
N THR A 16 4.00 0.22 3.69
CA THR A 16 4.49 -1.17 3.59
C THR A 16 6.00 -1.29 3.82
N ALA A 17 6.78 -0.23 3.60
CA ALA A 17 8.21 -0.19 3.90
C ALA A 17 8.52 -0.05 5.41
N MET A 18 7.55 0.38 6.23
CA MET A 18 7.72 0.49 7.68
C MET A 18 7.85 -0.90 8.32
N ARG A 19 8.67 -1.01 9.36
CA ARG A 19 9.04 -2.30 9.95
C ARG A 19 8.03 -2.77 10.98
N THR A 20 7.44 -1.84 11.74
CA THR A 20 6.55 -2.18 12.84
C THR A 20 5.08 -1.97 12.47
N ARG A 21 4.19 -2.64 13.21
CA ARG A 21 2.73 -2.48 13.03
C ARG A 21 2.26 -1.10 13.51
N GLU A 22 2.85 -0.57 14.57
CA GLU A 22 2.47 0.72 15.16
C GLU A 22 2.80 1.89 14.22
N GLU A 23 3.99 1.91 13.62
CA GLU A 23 4.36 2.90 12.61
C GLU A 23 3.37 2.92 11.44
N ARG A 24 2.93 1.74 10.98
CA ARG A 24 1.96 1.62 9.88
C ARG A 24 0.59 2.18 10.25
N ILE A 25 0.14 1.96 11.48
CA ILE A 25 -1.15 2.47 11.97
C ILE A 25 -1.08 4.01 12.07
N ALA A 26 0.01 4.55 12.62
CA ALA A 26 0.22 5.99 12.66
C ALA A 26 0.25 6.60 11.26
N ALA A 27 0.96 5.97 10.33
CA ALA A 27 1.03 6.44 8.94
C ALA A 27 -0.30 6.36 8.19
N LEU A 28 -1.19 5.40 8.50
CA LEU A 28 -2.55 5.34 7.97
C LEU A 28 -3.46 6.46 8.53
N ALA A 29 -3.18 6.94 9.74
CA ALA A 29 -3.93 8.06 10.34
C ALA A 29 -3.62 9.38 9.61
N GLU A 30 -2.37 9.58 9.18
CA GLU A 30 -1.91 10.75 8.42
C GLU A 30 -2.45 10.80 6.97
N VAL A 31 -2.98 9.68 6.45
CA VAL A 31 -3.60 9.65 5.11
C VAL A 31 -4.92 10.41 5.13
N PRO A 32 -5.18 11.30 4.15
CA PRO A 32 -6.46 11.97 3.99
C PRO A 32 -7.63 10.99 3.97
N GLU A 33 -8.72 11.33 4.65
CA GLU A 33 -9.85 10.40 4.87
C GLU A 33 -10.39 9.80 3.56
N HIS A 34 -10.50 10.62 2.51
CA HIS A 34 -10.99 10.20 1.19
C HIS A 34 -10.05 9.20 0.46
N LEU A 35 -8.79 9.05 0.90
CA LEU A 35 -7.83 8.08 0.36
C LEU A 35 -7.57 6.91 1.31
N ARG A 36 -8.00 7.01 2.57
CA ARG A 36 -7.63 6.07 3.63
C ARG A 36 -8.10 4.65 3.33
N GLU A 37 -9.30 4.48 2.80
CA GLU A 37 -9.84 3.19 2.39
C GLU A 37 -9.01 2.57 1.26
N LEU A 38 -8.71 3.34 0.22
CA LEU A 38 -7.93 2.89 -0.93
C LEU A 38 -6.49 2.52 -0.55
N VAL A 39 -5.85 3.35 0.30
CA VAL A 39 -4.50 3.07 0.81
C VAL A 39 -4.50 1.81 1.68
N ARG A 40 -5.53 1.62 2.54
CA ARG A 40 -5.68 0.40 3.34
C ARG A 40 -5.73 -0.85 2.46
N THR A 41 -6.56 -0.85 1.42
CA THR A 41 -6.65 -1.96 0.46
C THR A 41 -5.29 -2.22 -0.21
N HIS A 42 -4.58 -1.19 -0.64
CA HIS A 42 -3.25 -1.36 -1.24
C HIS A 42 -2.22 -1.94 -0.27
N VAL A 43 -2.22 -1.49 1.00
CA VAL A 43 -1.33 -2.02 2.05
C VAL A 43 -1.65 -3.49 2.32
N GLU A 44 -2.94 -3.84 2.40
CA GLU A 44 -3.40 -5.22 2.62
C GLU A 44 -3.00 -6.15 1.47
N ILE A 45 -3.23 -5.72 0.21
CA ILE A 45 -2.79 -6.47 -0.97
C ILE A 45 -1.27 -6.65 -0.94
N ALA A 46 -0.50 -5.59 -0.72
CA ALA A 46 0.96 -5.67 -0.70
C ALA A 46 1.51 -6.57 0.41
N TRP A 47 0.80 -6.69 1.53
CA TRP A 47 1.17 -7.58 2.64
C TRP A 47 0.81 -9.03 2.37
N ASN A 48 -0.38 -9.28 1.79
CA ASN A 48 -0.88 -10.61 1.49
C ASN A 48 -0.37 -11.16 0.14
N HIS A 49 0.24 -10.33 -0.71
CA HIS A 49 0.77 -10.77 -1.98
C HIS A 49 1.97 -11.70 -1.75
N PRO A 50 1.96 -12.92 -2.29
CA PRO A 50 3.11 -13.81 -2.19
C PRO A 50 4.33 -13.10 -2.79
N ARG A 51 5.44 -13.02 -2.03
CA ARG A 51 6.72 -12.43 -2.51
C ARG A 51 7.46 -13.33 -3.51
N GLY A 52 6.71 -14.10 -4.30
CA GLY A 52 7.23 -15.08 -5.22
C GLY A 52 6.41 -15.02 -6.48
N ASN A 53 7.10 -14.93 -7.61
CA ASN A 53 6.57 -15.19 -8.93
C ASN A 53 5.72 -16.48 -8.91
N THR A 54 4.40 -16.36 -8.80
CA THR A 54 3.46 -17.49 -9.00
C THR A 54 3.02 -17.56 -10.46
N TYR A 55 3.85 -17.09 -11.40
CA TYR A 55 3.86 -17.75 -12.69
C TYR A 55 4.53 -19.11 -12.45
N GLY A 56 3.72 -20.17 -12.40
CA GLY A 56 4.20 -21.47 -12.88
C GLY A 56 4.84 -21.29 -14.27
N PRO A 57 5.68 -22.23 -14.73
CA PRO A 57 6.37 -22.08 -16.01
C PRO A 57 5.38 -21.61 -17.08
N GLN A 58 5.63 -20.43 -17.64
CA GLN A 58 4.87 -19.91 -18.77
C GLN A 58 5.19 -20.85 -19.93
N THR A 59 4.39 -21.89 -20.08
CA THR A 59 4.44 -22.79 -21.21
C THR A 59 3.98 -22.02 -22.44
N ASP A 60 4.82 -22.05 -23.47
CA ASP A 60 4.58 -21.51 -24.82
C ASP A 60 3.32 -22.11 -25.46
#